data_AF-A0A3M7A1J9-F1
#
_entry.id   AF-A0A3M7A1J9-F1
#
_cell.length_a   1.000
_cell.length_b   1.000
_cell.length_c   1.000
_cell.angle_alpha   90.00
_cell.angle_beta   90.00
_cell.angle_gamma   90.00
#
_symmetry.space_group_name_H-M   'P 1'
#
loop_
_entity.id
_entity.type
_entity.pdbx_description
1 polymer ?
#
loop_
_entity_poly.entity_id
_entity_poly.type
_entity_poly.pdbx_seq_one_letter_code
_entity_poly.pdbx_strand_id
1 'polypeptide(L)'
;MADQGSLNQLLQWSIENSEEARNDPNQQDRDPSRGINSKMIAELMGGPSDADLMREAMSAIVAPLSQVDLENKLIAWDNFEQLIEQLDNANNMEPMGLWQPLIQQLESEIADCRAMSAWCCSTAVQNNVKSQERLQALGGVSKLAKQAVQDEDKTARKKAV
;
A
#
# COMPACT_ATOMS: atom_id res chain seq x y z
N MET A 1 -4.15 1.90 -14.01
CA MET A 1 -4.80 2.42 -15.24
C MET A 1 -6.27 2.02 -15.16
N ALA A 2 -7.19 2.99 -15.16
CA ALA A 2 -8.61 2.68 -15.23
C ALA A 2 -8.89 1.90 -16.52
N ASP A 3 -9.60 0.78 -16.41
CA ASP A 3 -10.01 -0.01 -17.55
C ASP A 3 -11.04 0.79 -18.34
N GLN A 4 -10.71 1.20 -19.57
CA GLN A 4 -11.56 2.06 -20.39
C GLN A 4 -12.96 1.46 -20.61
N GLY A 5 -13.11 0.14 -20.53
CA GLY A 5 -14.41 -0.54 -20.58
C GLY A 5 -15.27 -0.30 -19.33
N SER A 6 -14.65 -0.30 -18.15
CA SER A 6 -15.33 -0.07 -16.85
C SER A 6 -15.88 1.36 -16.75
N LEU A 7 -15.08 2.34 -17.19
CA LEU A 7 -15.47 3.75 -17.13
C LEU A 7 -16.64 4.06 -18.06
N ASN A 8 -16.67 3.48 -19.26
CA ASN A 8 -17.78 3.64 -20.21
C ASN A 8 -19.09 3.03 -19.68
N GLN A 9 -19.02 1.88 -19.01
CA GLN A 9 -20.18 1.26 -18.38
C GLN A 9 -20.70 2.11 -17.20
N LEU A 10 -19.80 2.74 -16.44
CA LEU A 10 -20.13 3.57 -15.29
C LEU A 10 -20.78 4.89 -15.72
N LEU A 11 -20.29 5.48 -16.83
CA LEU A 11 -20.92 6.63 -17.48
C LEU A 11 -22.31 6.29 -18.00
N GLN A 12 -22.46 5.16 -18.71
CA GLN A 12 -23.76 4.70 -19.21
C GLN A 12 -24.76 4.51 -18.06
N TRP A 13 -24.34 3.84 -16.98
CA TRP A 13 -25.18 3.65 -15.79
C TRP A 13 -25.56 4.99 -15.13
N SER A 14 -24.62 5.94 -15.03
CA SER A 14 -24.87 7.24 -14.41
C SER A 14 -25.89 8.07 -15.19
N ILE A 15 -25.84 8.00 -16.53
CA ILE A 15 -26.84 8.64 -17.41
C ILE A 15 -28.20 7.98 -17.24
N GLU A 16 -28.25 6.64 -17.18
CA GLU A 16 -29.49 5.89 -17.00
C GLU A 16 -30.16 6.13 -15.64
N ASN A 17 -29.39 6.51 -14.62
CA ASN A 17 -29.87 6.75 -13.26
C ASN A 17 -29.94 8.23 -12.87
N SER A 18 -29.71 9.15 -13.82
CA SER A 18 -29.79 10.59 -13.58
C SER A 18 -31.25 11.05 -13.38
N GLU A 19 -31.44 12.21 -12.74
CA GLU A 19 -32.78 12.78 -12.52
C GLU A 19 -33.52 13.09 -13.83
N GLU A 20 -32.78 13.36 -14.90
CA GLU A 20 -33.31 13.60 -16.25
C GLU A 20 -33.92 12.33 -16.85
N ALA A 21 -33.28 11.17 -16.63
CA ALA A 21 -33.78 9.87 -17.08
C ALA A 21 -34.99 9.40 -16.24
N ARG A 22 -35.00 9.65 -14.92
CA ARG A 22 -36.08 9.22 -14.00
C ARG A 22 -37.42 9.94 -14.21
N ASN A 23 -37.43 11.09 -14.88
CA ASN A 23 -38.64 11.86 -15.18
C ASN A 23 -39.31 11.44 -16.50
N ASP A 24 -38.78 10.43 -17.22
CA ASP A 24 -39.39 9.90 -18.44
C ASP A 24 -40.57 8.96 -18.10
N PRO A 25 -41.82 9.31 -18.48
CA PRO A 25 -43.01 8.52 -18.17
C PRO A 25 -43.05 7.13 -18.83
N ASN A 26 -42.13 6.82 -19.75
CA ASN A 26 -41.97 5.49 -20.34
C ASN A 26 -40.96 4.59 -19.62
N GLN A 27 -40.26 5.06 -18.59
CA GLN A 27 -39.34 4.22 -17.83
C GLN A 27 -40.07 3.40 -16.77
N GLN A 28 -40.09 2.08 -16.93
CA GLN A 28 -40.46 1.13 -15.87
C GLN A 28 -39.50 1.29 -14.68
N ASP A 29 -40.00 1.08 -13.45
CA ASP A 29 -39.19 0.94 -12.23
C ASP A 29 -38.03 -0.04 -12.47
N ARG A 30 -36.84 0.51 -12.74
CA ARG A 30 -35.61 -0.26 -12.93
C ARG A 30 -34.83 -0.24 -11.63
N ASP A 31 -34.49 -1.42 -11.15
CA ASP A 31 -33.60 -1.60 -10.01
C ASP A 31 -32.26 -0.88 -10.26
N PRO A 32 -31.91 0.17 -9.49
CA PRO A 32 -30.68 0.94 -9.67
C PRO A 32 -29.42 0.10 -9.53
N SER A 33 -29.51 -1.07 -8.88
CA SER A 33 -28.38 -1.98 -8.68
C SER A 33 -28.05 -2.83 -9.92
N ARG A 34 -28.93 -2.85 -10.93
CA ARG A 34 -28.65 -3.59 -12.18
C ARG A 34 -27.61 -2.84 -13.02
N GLY A 35 -26.50 -3.52 -13.32
CA GLY A 35 -25.46 -3.02 -14.23
C GLY A 35 -24.25 -2.39 -13.55
N ILE A 36 -24.28 -2.20 -12.23
CA ILE A 36 -23.10 -1.84 -11.44
C ILE A 36 -22.46 -3.11 -10.84
N ASN A 37 -21.15 -3.25 -11.00
CA ASN A 37 -20.35 -4.27 -10.31
C ASN A 37 -19.49 -3.66 -9.19
N SER A 38 -18.96 -4.48 -8.28
CA SER A 38 -18.16 -4.03 -7.13
C SER A 38 -16.92 -3.21 -7.51
N LYS A 39 -16.30 -3.51 -8.65
CA LYS A 39 -15.14 -2.76 -9.18
C LYS A 39 -15.54 -1.35 -9.63
N MET A 40 -16.67 -1.21 -10.30
CA MET A 40 -17.23 0.08 -10.70
C MET A 40 -17.62 0.94 -9.50
N ILE A 41 -18.16 0.34 -8.43
CA ILE A 41 -18.41 1.06 -7.17
C ILE A 41 -17.10 1.53 -6.55
N ALA A 42 -16.08 0.69 -6.48
CA ALA A 42 -14.77 1.08 -5.96
C ALA A 42 -14.16 2.23 -6.77
N GLU A 43 -14.23 2.17 -8.11
CA GLU A 43 -13.78 3.24 -9.00
C GLU A 43 -14.58 4.55 -8.79
N LEU A 44 -15.91 4.46 -8.62
CA LEU A 44 -16.76 5.62 -8.29
C LEU A 44 -16.40 6.24 -6.93
N MET A 45 -16.04 5.39 -5.97
CA MET A 45 -15.66 5.79 -4.61
C MET A 45 -14.20 6.25 -4.48
N GLY A 46 -13.45 6.33 -5.59
CA GLY A 46 -12.08 6.86 -5.63
C GLY A 46 -10.96 5.81 -5.66
N GLY A 47 -11.29 4.52 -5.83
CA GLY A 47 -10.33 3.42 -5.83
C GLY A 47 -10.01 2.89 -4.43
N PRO A 48 -9.00 2.02 -4.30
CA PRO A 48 -8.53 1.54 -3.00
C PRO A 48 -8.02 2.72 -2.16
N SER A 49 -8.23 2.67 -0.84
CA SER A 49 -7.64 3.65 0.06
C SER A 49 -6.13 3.44 0.19
N ASP A 50 -5.39 4.45 0.63
CA ASP A 50 -3.97 4.31 0.98
C ASP A 50 -3.75 3.17 1.98
N ALA A 51 -4.66 2.99 2.94
CA ALA A 51 -4.60 1.89 3.88
C ALA A 51 -4.74 0.51 3.20
N ASP A 52 -5.56 0.41 2.16
CA ASP A 52 -5.70 -0.84 1.38
C ASP A 52 -4.43 -1.10 0.57
N LEU A 53 -3.90 -0.09 -0.10
CA LEU A 53 -2.65 -0.18 -0.86
C LEU A 53 -1.44 -0.54 0.02
N MET A 54 -1.35 0.04 1.22
CA MET A 54 -0.30 -0.30 2.18
C MET A 54 -0.38 -1.77 2.62
N ARG A 55 -1.59 -2.32 2.84
CA ARG A 55 -1.78 -3.74 3.18
C ARG A 55 -1.45 -4.65 2.01
N GLU A 56 -1.84 -4.27 0.80
CA GLU A 56 -1.55 -5.02 -0.42
C GLU A 56 -0.03 -5.09 -0.65
N ALA A 57 0.65 -3.95 -0.57
CA ALA A 57 2.10 -3.88 -0.70
C ALA A 57 2.81 -4.73 0.36
N MET A 58 2.42 -4.62 1.64
CA MET A 58 3.00 -5.43 2.71
C MET A 58 2.74 -6.93 2.50
N SER A 59 1.56 -7.30 2.00
CA SER A 59 1.22 -8.70 1.68
C SER A 59 2.15 -9.27 0.60
N ALA A 60 2.43 -8.50 -0.45
CA ALA A 60 3.38 -8.88 -1.48
C ALA A 60 4.82 -8.96 -0.96
N ILE A 61 5.23 -8.01 -0.10
CA ILE A 61 6.54 -7.97 0.55
C ILE A 61 6.80 -9.23 1.39
N VAL A 62 5.82 -9.70 2.17
CA VAL A 62 6.00 -10.86 3.07
C VAL A 62 5.72 -12.21 2.41
N ALA A 63 5.13 -12.23 1.21
CA ALA A 63 4.85 -13.48 0.49
C ALA A 63 6.14 -14.29 0.21
N PRO A 64 6.09 -15.62 0.12
CA PRO A 64 7.25 -16.39 -0.32
C PRO A 64 7.59 -16.12 -1.80
N LEU A 65 8.86 -16.29 -2.19
CA LEU A 65 9.31 -16.12 -3.59
C LEU A 65 8.60 -17.04 -4.60
N SER A 66 8.00 -18.13 -4.14
CA SER A 66 7.17 -19.02 -4.96
C SER A 66 5.82 -18.42 -5.36
N GLN A 67 5.39 -17.34 -4.70
CA GLN A 67 4.13 -16.64 -4.97
C GLN A 67 4.35 -15.27 -5.60
N VAL A 68 5.36 -14.54 -5.14
CA VAL A 68 5.73 -13.22 -5.65
C VAL A 68 7.23 -13.20 -5.88
N ASP A 69 7.64 -13.10 -7.15
CA ASP A 69 9.05 -13.01 -7.51
C ASP A 69 9.71 -11.74 -6.97
N LEU A 70 11.04 -11.68 -7.07
CA LEU A 70 11.81 -10.56 -6.53
C LEU A 70 11.46 -9.23 -7.21
N GLU A 71 11.24 -9.21 -8.51
CA GLU A 71 10.90 -7.99 -9.25
C GLU A 71 9.59 -7.38 -8.73
N ASN A 72 8.54 -8.19 -8.60
CA ASN A 72 7.26 -7.76 -8.07
C ASN A 72 7.34 -7.37 -6.58
N LYS A 73 8.22 -8.00 -5.81
CA LYS A 73 8.50 -7.57 -4.43
C LYS A 73 9.13 -6.19 -4.36
N LEU A 74 10.07 -5.87 -5.25
CA LEU A 74 10.71 -4.56 -5.28
C LEU A 74 9.73 -3.47 -5.70
N ILE A 75 8.82 -3.76 -6.64
CA ILE A 75 7.70 -2.87 -6.96
C ILE A 75 6.81 -2.64 -5.72
N ALA A 76 6.50 -3.70 -4.97
CA ALA A 76 5.72 -3.56 -3.74
C ALA A 76 6.44 -2.74 -2.67
N TRP A 77 7.77 -2.85 -2.56
CA TRP A 77 8.58 -2.00 -1.69
C TRP A 77 8.50 -0.53 -2.08
N ASP A 78 8.69 -0.21 -3.36
CA ASP A 78 8.62 1.18 -3.86
C ASP A 78 7.22 1.78 -3.64
N ASN A 79 6.16 1.00 -3.88
CA ASN A 79 4.78 1.41 -3.63
C ASN A 79 4.53 1.68 -2.14
N PHE A 80 5.00 0.78 -1.27
CA PHE A 80 4.85 0.94 0.17
C PHE A 80 5.58 2.18 0.66
N GLU A 81 6.80 2.41 0.18
CA GLU A 81 7.62 3.54 0.60
C GLU A 81 7.01 4.88 0.21
N GLN A 82 6.54 5.02 -1.03
CA GLN A 82 5.84 6.23 -1.50
C GLN A 82 4.62 6.57 -0.64
N LEU A 83 3.86 5.56 -0.20
CA LEU A 83 2.68 5.78 0.63
C LEU A 83 3.05 6.31 2.03
N ILE A 84 4.13 5.77 2.62
CA ILE A 84 4.57 6.16 3.98
C ILE A 84 5.45 7.42 4.01
N GLU A 85 5.77 8.02 2.86
CA GLU A 85 6.27 9.40 2.81
C GLU A 85 5.25 10.38 3.42
N GLN A 86 3.96 10.05 3.35
CA GLN A 86 2.90 10.80 4.01
C GLN A 86 2.83 10.46 5.49
N LEU A 87 2.95 11.49 6.34
CA LEU A 87 2.99 11.34 7.81
C LEU A 87 1.78 10.60 8.37
N ASP A 88 0.58 10.86 7.85
CA ASP A 88 -0.65 10.20 8.30
C ASP A 88 -0.64 8.70 8.00
N ASN A 89 -0.15 8.30 6.82
CA ASN A 89 0.01 6.89 6.45
C ASN A 89 1.09 6.21 7.30
N ALA A 90 2.24 6.84 7.50
CA ALA A 90 3.28 6.33 8.39
C ALA A 90 2.74 6.10 9.81
N ASN A 91 1.94 7.05 10.33
CA ASN A 91 1.31 6.95 11.65
C ASN A 91 0.24 5.85 11.72
N ASN A 92 -0.40 5.51 10.60
CA ASN A 92 -1.37 4.43 10.50
C ASN A 92 -0.75 3.03 10.45
N MET A 93 0.57 2.90 10.20
CA MET A 93 1.24 1.60 10.26
C MET A 93 1.10 0.89 11.61
N GLU A 94 1.03 1.64 12.72
CA GLU A 94 0.84 1.06 14.06
C GLU A 94 -0.52 0.39 14.23
N PRO A 95 -1.67 1.09 14.09
CA PRO A 95 -2.98 0.45 14.21
C PRO A 95 -3.23 -0.61 13.12
N MET A 96 -2.54 -0.53 11.98
CA MET A 96 -2.61 -1.56 10.93
C MET A 96 -1.70 -2.76 11.17
N GLY A 97 -0.82 -2.73 12.18
CA GLY A 97 0.10 -3.83 12.48
C GLY A 97 1.25 -3.98 11.47
N LEU A 98 1.57 -2.95 10.68
CA LEU A 98 2.54 -3.03 9.58
C LEU A 98 4.00 -2.84 10.01
N TRP A 99 4.25 -2.26 11.19
CA TRP A 99 5.62 -2.10 11.70
C TRP A 99 6.34 -3.44 11.94
N GLN A 100 5.66 -4.44 12.49
CA GLN A 100 6.25 -5.74 12.78
C GLN A 100 6.75 -6.46 11.52
N PRO A 101 5.92 -6.66 10.47
CA PRO A 101 6.39 -7.28 9.24
C PRO A 101 7.46 -6.43 8.54
N LEU A 102 7.37 -5.09 8.59
CA LEU A 102 8.42 -4.22 8.07
C LEU A 102 9.77 -4.49 8.75
N ILE A 103 9.82 -4.45 10.09
CA ILE A 103 11.06 -4.63 10.88
C ILE A 103 11.61 -6.06 10.77
N GLN A 104 10.75 -7.07 10.57
CA GLN A 104 11.19 -8.44 10.32
C GLN A 104 12.00 -8.56 9.01
N GLN A 105 11.69 -7.75 7.99
CA GLN A 105 12.43 -7.77 6.72
C GLN A 105 13.87 -7.25 6.82
N LEU A 106 14.27 -6.57 7.90
CA LEU A 106 15.68 -6.24 8.18
C LEU A 106 16.56 -7.49 8.35
N GLU A 107 15.95 -8.66 8.59
CA GLU A 107 16.63 -9.95 8.75
C GLU A 107 16.38 -10.89 7.56
N SER A 108 15.83 -10.37 6.45
CA SER A 108 15.58 -11.16 5.24
C SER A 108 16.87 -11.77 4.69
N GLU A 109 16.79 -12.98 4.14
CA GLU A 109 17.92 -13.59 3.42
C GLU A 109 18.28 -12.81 2.15
N ILE A 110 17.32 -12.05 1.60
CA ILE A 110 17.48 -11.25 0.39
C ILE A 110 17.99 -9.86 0.75
N ALA A 111 19.19 -9.52 0.27
CA ALA A 111 19.84 -8.23 0.56
C ALA A 111 18.98 -7.02 0.18
N ASP A 112 18.32 -7.06 -0.98
CA ASP A 112 17.44 -5.97 -1.43
C ASP A 112 16.26 -5.77 -0.48
N CYS A 113 15.67 -6.84 0.06
CA CYS A 113 14.60 -6.72 1.06
C CYS A 113 15.09 -6.08 2.36
N ARG A 114 16.31 -6.41 2.81
CA ARG A 114 16.91 -5.75 3.99
C ARG A 114 17.16 -4.27 3.75
N ALA A 115 17.67 -3.92 2.55
CA ALA A 115 17.91 -2.54 2.15
C ALA A 115 16.61 -1.73 2.06
N MET A 116 15.57 -2.28 1.45
CA MET A 116 14.27 -1.62 1.30
C MET A 116 13.50 -1.52 2.62
N SER A 117 13.61 -2.51 3.50
CA SER A 117 13.06 -2.43 4.85
C SER A 117 13.70 -1.29 5.65
N ALA A 118 15.03 -1.15 5.59
CA ALA A 118 15.76 -0.07 6.25
C ALA A 118 15.41 1.31 5.65
N TRP A 119 15.23 1.37 4.32
CA TRP A 119 14.77 2.56 3.63
C TRP A 119 13.38 2.99 4.10
N CYS A 120 12.40 2.08 4.11
CA CYS A 120 11.04 2.37 4.57
C CYS A 120 11.00 2.79 6.05
N CYS A 121 11.83 2.17 6.91
CA CYS A 121 11.97 2.60 8.30
C CYS A 121 12.43 4.06 8.37
N SER A 122 13.41 4.45 7.56
CA SER A 122 13.95 5.82 7.50
C SER A 122 12.92 6.83 6.98
N THR A 123 12.18 6.48 5.92
CA THR A 123 11.11 7.30 5.36
C THR A 123 10.02 7.55 6.40
N ALA A 124 9.52 6.50 7.06
CA ALA A 124 8.47 6.61 8.05
C ALA A 124 8.79 7.51 9.25
N VAL A 125 10.06 7.56 9.67
CA VAL A 125 10.50 8.32 10.85
C VAL A 125 10.94 9.75 10.53
N GLN A 126 11.08 10.11 9.26
CA GLN A 126 11.55 11.42 8.85
C GLN A 126 10.57 12.51 9.30
N ASN A 127 11.04 13.41 10.17
CA ASN A 127 10.21 14.45 10.79
C ASN A 127 8.95 13.91 11.51
N ASN A 128 8.97 12.65 11.97
CA ASN A 128 7.82 11.99 12.58
C ASN A 128 8.16 11.36 13.94
N VAL A 129 7.94 12.11 15.02
CA VAL A 129 8.25 11.66 16.40
C VAL A 129 7.47 10.39 16.77
N LYS A 130 6.20 10.28 16.38
CA LYS A 130 5.37 9.10 16.68
C LYS A 130 5.95 7.83 16.05
N SER A 131 6.37 7.92 14.78
CA SER A 131 7.06 6.81 14.11
C SER A 131 8.42 6.50 14.73
N GLN A 132 9.19 7.52 15.14
CA GLN A 132 10.49 7.34 15.81
C GLN A 132 10.33 6.55 17.11
N GLU A 133 9.39 6.97 17.97
CA GLU A 133 9.06 6.29 19.21
C GLU A 133 8.61 4.86 18.94
N ARG A 134 7.79 4.65 17.90
CA ARG A 134 7.29 3.33 17.57
C ARG A 134 8.38 2.39 17.08
N LEU A 135 9.25 2.84 16.18
CA LEU A 135 10.39 2.08 15.69
C LEU A 135 11.33 1.69 16.84
N GLN A 136 11.60 2.63 17.75
CA GLN A 136 12.41 2.38 18.95
C GLN A 136 11.77 1.35 19.88
N ALA A 137 10.47 1.48 20.17
CA ALA A 137 9.74 0.57 21.05
C ALA A 137 9.72 -0.88 20.54
N LEU A 138 9.79 -1.07 19.22
CA LEU A 138 9.84 -2.39 18.57
C LEU A 138 11.28 -2.90 18.36
N GLY A 139 12.29 -2.21 18.87
CA GLY A 139 13.70 -2.60 18.75
C GLY A 139 14.29 -2.39 17.35
N GLY A 140 13.60 -1.65 16.48
CA GLY A 140 14.04 -1.41 15.10
C GLY A 140 15.36 -0.67 15.03
N VAL A 141 15.60 0.30 15.92
CA VAL A 141 16.88 1.03 16.00
C VAL A 141 18.05 0.07 16.29
N SER A 142 17.88 -0.89 17.19
CA SER A 142 18.92 -1.89 17.48
C SER A 142 19.20 -2.80 16.29
N LYS A 143 18.16 -3.19 15.53
CA LYS A 143 18.32 -3.98 14.31
C LYS A 143 19.03 -3.20 13.20
N LEU A 144 18.66 -1.93 12.99
CA LEU A 144 19.31 -1.05 12.02
C LEU A 144 20.78 -0.82 12.37
N ALA A 145 21.10 -0.53 13.64
CA ALA A 145 22.48 -0.38 14.09
C ALA A 145 23.32 -1.66 13.86
N LYS A 146 22.73 -2.84 14.10
CA LYS A 146 23.37 -4.12 13.80
C LYS A 146 23.60 -4.27 12.28
N GLN A 147 22.57 -4.01 11.47
CA GLN A 147 22.65 -4.09 10.01
C GLN A 147 23.73 -3.16 9.44
N ALA A 148 23.81 -1.91 9.91
CA ALA A 148 24.78 -0.92 9.46
C ALA A 148 26.25 -1.39 9.59
N VAL A 149 26.55 -2.23 10.59
CA VAL A 149 27.91 -2.68 10.90
C VAL A 149 28.18 -4.10 10.41
N GLN A 150 27.16 -4.97 10.40
CA GLN A 150 27.34 -6.42 10.23
C GLN A 150 26.81 -6.98 8.91
N ASP A 151 25.96 -6.25 8.19
CA ASP A 151 25.40 -6.76 6.93
C ASP A 151 26.51 -6.95 5.89
N GLU A 152 26.49 -8.04 5.15
CA GLU A 152 27.47 -8.33 4.10
C GLU A 152 27.27 -7.42 2.88
N ASP A 153 26.03 -7.05 2.59
CA ASP A 153 25.69 -6.20 1.47
C ASP A 153 25.91 -4.71 1.78
N LYS A 154 26.61 -4.02 0.87
CA LYS A 154 27.00 -2.62 1.06
C LYS A 154 25.80 -1.67 0.99
N THR A 155 24.80 -1.99 0.18
CA THR A 155 23.59 -1.18 0.03
C THR A 155 22.72 -1.30 1.28
N ALA A 156 22.54 -2.52 1.78
CA ALA A 156 21.84 -2.78 3.04
C ALA A 156 22.49 -2.08 4.22
N ARG A 157 23.84 -2.06 4.33
CA ARG A 157 24.55 -1.26 5.34
C ARG A 157 24.25 0.23 5.22
N LYS A 158 24.35 0.77 4.00
CA LYS A 158 24.15 2.21 3.73
C LYS A 158 22.73 2.68 4.05
N LYS A 159 21.72 1.85 3.78
CA LYS A 159 20.32 2.19 4.02
C LYS A 159 19.92 2.11 5.50
N ALA A 160 20.74 1.47 6.33
CA ALA A 160 20.49 1.31 7.77
C ALA A 160 20.99 2.49 8.63
N VAL A 161 21.57 3.52 8.01
CA VAL A 161 22.12 4.72 8.67
C VAL A 161 21.33 5.94 8.24
#